data_AF-A0A1D8RQQ7-F1
#
_entry.id   AF-A0A1D8RQQ7-F1
#
_cell.length_a   1.000
_cell.length_b   1.000
_cell.length_c   1.000
_cell.angle_alpha   90.00
_cell.angle_beta   90.00
_cell.angle_gamma   90.00
#
_symmetry.space_group_name_H-M   'P 1'
#
loop_
_entity.id
_entity.type
_entity.pdbx_description
1 polymer ?
#
loop_
_entity_poly.entity_id
_entity_poly.type
_entity_poly.pdbx_seq_one_letter_code
_entity_poly.pdbx_strand_id
1 'polypeptide(L)'
;MKYFLLSLLVVMSLTLFSCDKGIDSPRGFSLPTGNIEAGKIAFLKYQCLACHTLDGVKDDSIANQQILSVSLGGNKTKIVTYAELVTSIINPSHKFSNLHSPQFRTPQGESKMKVFNDVMTVTELIDLVSFLQPNYSLKPYQQTRYQYYPH
;
A
#
# COMPACT_ATOMS: atom_id res chain seq x y z
N MET A 1 15.42 45.50 -10.67
CA MET A 1 14.15 44.74 -10.72
C MET A 1 14.35 43.24 -10.99
N LYS A 2 15.07 42.83 -12.06
CA LYS A 2 15.28 41.41 -12.40
C LYS A 2 15.90 40.55 -11.28
N TYR A 3 16.90 41.06 -10.57
CA TYR A 3 17.55 40.34 -9.46
C TYR A 3 16.70 40.28 -8.18
N PHE A 4 15.82 41.27 -7.97
CA PHE A 4 14.92 41.31 -6.82
C PHE A 4 13.82 40.25 -6.95
N LEU A 5 13.27 40.11 -8.17
CA LEU A 5 12.30 39.07 -8.50
C LEU A 5 12.92 37.66 -8.41
N LEU A 6 14.18 37.50 -8.83
CA LEU A 6 14.94 36.26 -8.67
C LEU A 6 15.17 35.93 -7.19
N SER A 7 15.56 36.92 -6.37
CA SER A 7 15.78 36.74 -4.93
C SER A 7 14.49 36.35 -4.20
N LEU A 8 13.35 36.96 -4.56
CA LEU A 8 12.05 36.63 -3.99
C LEU A 8 11.66 35.17 -4.30
N LEU A 9 11.92 34.71 -5.52
CA LEU A 9 11.60 33.35 -5.97
C LEU A 9 12.46 32.29 -5.25
N VAL A 10 13.74 32.61 -4.98
CA VAL A 10 14.64 31.75 -4.18
C VAL A 10 14.20 31.67 -2.71
N VAL A 11 13.80 32.80 -2.11
CA VAL A 11 13.28 32.80 -0.73
C VAL A 11 11.97 32.02 -0.63
N MET A 12 11.08 32.17 -1.62
CA MET A 12 9.82 31.42 -1.70
C MET A 12 10.04 29.91 -1.87
N SER A 13 11.05 29.48 -2.64
CA SER A 13 11.34 28.05 -2.81
C SER A 13 11.94 27.41 -1.56
N LEU A 14 12.74 28.16 -0.77
CA LEU A 14 13.32 27.69 0.48
C LEU A 14 12.28 27.40 1.57
N THR A 15 11.17 28.15 1.63
CA THR A 15 10.12 27.93 2.64
C THR A 15 9.27 26.68 2.38
N LEU A 16 9.26 26.16 1.15
CA LEU A 16 8.49 24.96 0.78
C LEU A 16 9.11 23.64 1.32
N PHE A 17 10.39 23.62 1.70
CA PHE A 17 11.06 22.41 2.19
C PHE A 17 10.76 22.05 3.67
N SER A 18 10.06 22.93 4.40
CA SER A 18 9.81 22.74 5.84
C SER A 18 8.51 21.98 6.14
N CYS A 19 7.59 21.83 5.17
CA CYS A 19 6.26 21.26 5.40
C CYS A 19 6.24 19.78 5.84
N ASP A 20 7.35 19.06 5.72
CA ASP A 20 7.44 17.63 6.04
C ASP A 20 8.48 17.35 7.15
N LYS A 21 8.74 18.34 8.02
CA LYS A 21 9.51 18.20 9.28
C LYS A 21 8.66 18.38 10.54
N GLY A 22 7.33 18.39 10.41
CA GLY A 22 6.41 18.53 11.55
C GLY A 22 6.40 17.31 12.48
N ILE A 23 5.66 17.40 13.59
CA ILE A 23 5.59 16.34 14.62
C ILE A 23 5.06 15.01 14.05
N ASP A 24 4.22 15.10 13.01
CA ASP A 24 3.59 13.97 12.35
C ASP A 24 4.37 13.48 11.11
N SER A 25 5.62 13.95 10.92
CA SER A 25 6.42 13.54 9.77
C SER A 25 6.77 12.05 9.83
N PRO A 26 6.54 11.28 8.75
CA PRO A 26 6.96 9.88 8.68
C PRO A 26 8.45 9.73 8.41
N ARG A 27 9.22 10.82 8.26
CA ARG A 27 10.66 10.73 7.95
C ARG A 27 11.43 10.07 9.08
N GLY A 28 12.28 9.11 8.71
CA GLY A 28 13.08 8.34 9.67
C GLY A 28 12.29 7.25 10.40
N PHE A 29 10.97 7.17 10.21
CA PHE A 29 10.18 6.06 10.70
C PHE A 29 10.38 4.85 9.80
N SER A 30 10.84 3.75 10.39
CA SER A 30 10.85 2.44 9.77
C SER A 30 10.62 1.39 10.83
N LEU A 31 9.84 0.37 10.50
CA LEU A 31 9.77 -0.83 11.33
C LEU A 31 10.97 -1.72 10.98
N PRO A 32 11.46 -2.54 11.93
CA PRO A 32 12.54 -3.48 11.66
C PRO A 32 12.10 -4.54 10.64
N THR A 33 13.08 -5.26 10.09
CA THR A 33 12.80 -6.44 9.26
C THR A 33 12.19 -7.55 10.10
N GLY A 34 11.10 -8.15 9.60
CA GLY A 34 10.42 -9.27 10.25
C GLY A 34 10.83 -10.64 9.71
N ASN A 35 10.23 -11.67 10.30
CA ASN A 35 10.36 -13.06 9.89
C ASN A 35 9.27 -13.45 8.87
N ILE A 36 9.69 -13.91 7.70
CA ILE A 36 8.80 -14.27 6.58
C ILE A 36 7.89 -15.47 6.94
N GLU A 37 8.42 -16.47 7.64
CA GLU A 37 7.65 -17.66 8.00
C GLU A 37 6.59 -17.34 9.05
N ALA A 38 6.96 -16.56 10.08
CA ALA A 38 6.03 -16.04 11.06
C ALA A 38 4.96 -15.14 10.40
N GLY A 39 5.33 -14.39 9.37
CA GLY A 39 4.41 -13.56 8.60
C GLY A 39 3.37 -14.38 7.84
N LYS A 40 3.77 -15.51 7.25
CA LYS A 40 2.84 -16.46 6.64
C LYS A 40 1.87 -17.04 7.67
N ILE A 41 2.37 -17.38 8.87
CA ILE A 41 1.52 -17.86 9.97
C ILE A 41 0.50 -16.78 10.37
N ALA A 42 0.93 -15.52 10.52
CA ALA A 42 0.03 -14.40 10.79
C ALA A 42 -1.02 -14.24 9.67
N PHE A 43 -0.61 -14.30 8.41
CA PHE A 43 -1.50 -14.19 7.25
C PHE A 43 -2.64 -15.23 7.28
N LEU A 44 -2.34 -16.47 7.66
CA LEU A 44 -3.34 -17.54 7.80
C LEU A 44 -4.16 -17.39 9.10
N LYS A 45 -3.51 -17.06 10.22
CA LYS A 45 -4.16 -16.83 11.53
C LYS A 45 -5.27 -15.78 11.44
N TYR A 46 -5.01 -14.67 10.75
CA TYR A 46 -5.99 -13.59 10.55
C TYR A 46 -6.91 -13.82 9.35
N GLN A 47 -6.86 -15.01 8.75
CA GLN A 47 -7.72 -15.45 7.65
C GLN A 47 -7.73 -14.48 6.48
N CYS A 48 -6.57 -13.92 6.12
CA CYS A 48 -6.47 -12.95 5.03
C CYS A 48 -6.98 -13.52 3.69
N LEU A 49 -6.87 -14.85 3.50
CA LEU A 49 -7.38 -15.56 2.33
C LEU A 49 -8.92 -15.58 2.19
N ALA A 50 -9.66 -15.20 3.22
CA ALA A 50 -11.11 -15.09 3.13
C ALA A 50 -11.53 -14.04 2.09
N CYS A 51 -10.73 -12.99 1.92
CA CYS A 51 -10.97 -11.92 0.95
C CYS A 51 -9.81 -11.70 -0.02
N HIS A 52 -8.63 -12.26 0.23
CA HIS A 52 -7.46 -12.06 -0.64
C HIS A 52 -7.03 -13.34 -1.34
N THR A 53 -6.43 -13.17 -2.52
CA THR A 53 -5.67 -14.22 -3.17
C THR A 53 -4.20 -13.85 -3.21
N LEU A 54 -3.33 -14.83 -3.03
CA LEU A 54 -1.89 -14.67 -3.12
C LEU A 54 -1.30 -15.89 -3.82
N ASP A 55 -0.53 -15.65 -4.88
CA ASP A 55 0.04 -16.73 -5.69
C ASP A 55 0.94 -17.64 -4.82
N GLY A 56 0.77 -18.95 -4.97
CA GLY A 56 1.52 -19.95 -4.20
C GLY A 56 1.04 -20.16 -2.76
N VAL A 57 -0.04 -19.50 -2.32
CA VAL A 57 -0.58 -19.64 -0.96
C VAL A 57 -2.05 -20.04 -1.04
N LYS A 58 -2.39 -21.20 -0.46
CA LYS A 58 -3.75 -21.74 -0.40
C LYS A 58 -3.99 -22.37 0.96
N ASP A 59 -5.23 -22.32 1.41
CA ASP A 59 -5.72 -22.98 2.60
C ASP A 59 -7.20 -23.30 2.41
N ASP A 60 -7.51 -24.58 2.20
CA ASP A 60 -8.89 -25.03 1.91
C ASP A 60 -9.80 -24.94 3.15
N SER A 61 -9.24 -24.73 4.34
CA SER A 61 -10.03 -24.51 5.56
C SER A 61 -10.62 -23.09 5.64
N ILE A 62 -10.11 -22.15 4.85
CA ILE A 62 -10.58 -20.76 4.82
C ILE A 62 -11.57 -20.60 3.65
N ALA A 63 -12.85 -20.46 3.98
CA ALA A 63 -13.88 -20.21 2.98
C ALA A 63 -13.65 -18.86 2.28
N ASN A 64 -13.32 -18.89 0.99
CA ASN A 64 -13.12 -17.69 0.19
C ASN A 64 -14.46 -17.02 -0.12
N GLN A 65 -14.59 -15.75 0.23
CA GLN A 65 -15.69 -14.90 -0.20
C GLN A 65 -15.41 -14.42 -1.62
N GLN A 66 -15.69 -15.26 -2.62
CA GLN A 66 -15.36 -15.04 -4.04
C GLN A 66 -15.76 -13.64 -4.55
N ILE A 67 -16.88 -13.10 -4.06
CA ILE A 67 -17.43 -11.78 -4.43
C ILE A 67 -16.53 -10.63 -3.98
N LEU A 68 -15.71 -10.84 -2.94
CA LEU A 68 -14.83 -9.85 -2.32
C LEU A 68 -13.34 -10.16 -2.55
N SER A 69 -13.02 -11.00 -3.53
CA SER A 69 -11.64 -11.45 -3.78
C SER A 69 -10.75 -10.34 -4.37
N VAL A 70 -9.67 -10.00 -3.65
CA VAL A 70 -8.66 -9.02 -4.05
C VAL A 70 -7.28 -9.69 -4.14
N SER A 71 -6.66 -9.67 -5.32
CA SER A 71 -5.32 -10.23 -5.52
C SER A 71 -4.21 -9.36 -4.91
N LEU A 72 -3.44 -9.97 -4.01
CA LEU A 72 -2.21 -9.44 -3.44
C LEU A 72 -0.99 -9.86 -4.27
N GLY A 73 0.07 -9.06 -4.19
CA GLY A 73 1.30 -9.29 -4.94
C GLY A 73 1.17 -8.98 -6.44
N GLY A 74 2.05 -9.64 -7.19
CA GLY A 74 2.17 -9.55 -8.64
C GLY A 74 2.79 -8.25 -9.14
N ASN A 75 2.69 -8.10 -10.46
CA ASN A 75 3.26 -6.98 -11.20
C ASN A 75 2.40 -5.71 -11.04
N LYS A 76 2.95 -4.67 -10.40
CA LYS A 76 2.31 -3.36 -10.21
C LYS A 76 2.96 -2.28 -11.06
N THR A 77 2.22 -1.24 -11.40
CA THR A 77 2.73 -0.08 -12.17
C THR A 77 3.54 0.89 -11.33
N LYS A 78 3.49 0.75 -10.00
CA LYS A 78 4.23 1.55 -9.02
C LYS A 78 4.87 0.62 -8.00
N ILE A 79 5.96 1.09 -7.39
CA ILE A 79 6.62 0.38 -6.29
C ILE A 79 5.65 0.33 -5.11
N VAL A 80 5.37 -0.86 -4.60
CA VAL A 80 4.62 -1.06 -3.36
C VAL A 80 5.62 -1.05 -2.22
N THR A 81 5.56 -0.03 -1.37
CA THR A 81 6.52 0.15 -0.29
C THR A 81 6.08 -0.58 0.97
N TYR A 82 7.03 -0.82 1.88
CA TYR A 82 6.75 -1.37 3.20
C TYR A 82 5.71 -0.53 3.96
N ALA A 83 5.89 0.80 3.99
CA ALA A 83 4.96 1.72 4.66
C ALA A 83 3.56 1.67 4.04
N GLU A 84 3.47 1.49 2.72
CA GLU A 84 2.20 1.34 2.02
C GLU A 84 1.45 0.07 2.46
N LEU A 85 2.14 -1.06 2.58
CA LEU A 85 1.56 -2.31 3.07
C LEU A 85 1.09 -2.18 4.52
N VAL A 86 1.92 -1.62 5.40
CA VAL A 86 1.56 -1.35 6.81
C VAL A 86 0.30 -0.50 6.87
N THR A 87 0.26 0.62 6.15
CA THR A 87 -0.89 1.54 6.12
C THR A 87 -2.15 0.82 5.64
N SER A 88 -2.03 -0.03 4.62
CA SER A 88 -3.15 -0.77 4.06
C SER A 88 -3.75 -1.78 5.04
N ILE A 89 -2.96 -2.31 5.98
CA ILE A 89 -3.40 -3.27 6.99
C ILE A 89 -4.03 -2.55 8.19
N ILE A 90 -3.39 -1.50 8.70
CA ILE A 90 -3.84 -0.81 9.94
C ILE A 90 -4.93 0.24 9.69
N ASN A 91 -5.05 0.72 8.44
CA ASN A 91 -6.05 1.68 8.02
C ASN A 91 -6.55 1.34 6.60
N PRO A 92 -7.32 0.23 6.46
CA PRO A 92 -7.73 -0.26 5.15
C PRO A 92 -8.54 0.79 4.36
N SER A 93 -9.42 1.55 5.02
CA SER A 93 -10.23 2.60 4.40
C SER A 93 -9.40 3.69 3.69
N HIS A 94 -8.18 3.99 4.13
CA HIS A 94 -7.32 5.00 3.51
C HIS A 94 -6.93 4.67 2.07
N LYS A 95 -6.78 3.38 1.74
CA LYS A 95 -6.46 2.94 0.37
C LYS A 95 -7.69 2.80 -0.52
N PHE A 96 -8.87 2.61 0.05
CA PHE A 96 -10.14 2.59 -0.69
C PHE A 96 -10.66 4.02 -0.92
N SER A 97 -9.88 4.88 -1.58
CA SER A 97 -10.35 6.21 -2.02
C SER A 97 -10.86 6.21 -3.47
N ASN A 98 -10.56 5.17 -4.26
CA ASN A 98 -11.06 5.06 -5.64
C ASN A 98 -12.50 4.52 -5.71
N LEU A 99 -13.40 5.28 -6.34
CA LEU A 99 -14.85 5.08 -6.46
C LEU A 99 -15.28 3.78 -7.20
N HIS A 100 -14.35 3.02 -7.77
CA HIS A 100 -14.64 1.99 -8.78
C HIS A 100 -14.93 0.59 -8.22
N SER A 101 -15.12 0.45 -6.91
CA SER A 101 -15.37 -0.87 -6.33
C SER A 101 -16.31 -0.82 -5.13
N PRO A 102 -17.61 -0.50 -5.35
CA PRO A 102 -18.61 -0.40 -4.28
C PRO A 102 -18.78 -1.71 -3.51
N GLN A 103 -18.46 -2.86 -4.12
CA GLN A 103 -18.56 -4.17 -3.48
C GLN A 103 -17.64 -4.31 -2.26
N PHE A 104 -16.51 -3.60 -2.20
CA PHE A 104 -15.57 -3.66 -1.07
C PHE A 104 -15.85 -2.61 0.01
N ARG A 105 -16.94 -1.85 -0.11
CA ARG A 105 -17.27 -0.75 0.81
C ARG A 105 -18.58 -0.97 1.57
N THR A 106 -18.61 -0.49 2.80
CA THR A 106 -19.85 -0.33 3.57
C THR A 106 -20.73 0.76 2.94
N PRO A 107 -22.02 0.84 3.27
CA PRO A 107 -22.88 1.97 2.87
C PRO A 107 -22.34 3.35 3.28
N GLN A 108 -21.51 3.40 4.33
CA GLN A 108 -20.86 4.59 4.85
C GLN A 108 -19.55 4.93 4.12
N GLY A 109 -19.14 4.11 3.16
CA GLY A 109 -17.96 4.33 2.31
C GLY A 109 -16.64 3.76 2.84
N GLU A 110 -16.66 3.09 4.00
CA GLU A 110 -15.50 2.47 4.64
C GLU A 110 -15.16 1.11 4.02
N SER A 111 -13.93 0.63 4.17
CA SER A 111 -13.56 -0.71 3.73
C SER A 111 -14.32 -1.80 4.48
N LYS A 112 -14.74 -2.85 3.78
CA LYS A 112 -15.23 -4.09 4.40
C LYS A 112 -14.13 -4.97 5.01
N MET A 113 -12.86 -4.64 4.79
CA MET A 113 -11.75 -5.35 5.42
C MET A 113 -11.80 -5.14 6.93
N LYS A 114 -11.71 -6.24 7.68
CA LYS A 114 -11.68 -6.21 9.14
C LYS A 114 -10.46 -5.41 9.62
N VAL A 115 -10.67 -4.56 10.64
CA VAL A 115 -9.59 -3.86 11.34
C VAL A 115 -9.03 -4.79 12.42
N PHE A 116 -7.69 -4.91 12.46
CA PHE A 116 -6.99 -5.82 13.36
C PHE A 116 -6.19 -5.10 14.46
N ASN A 117 -6.27 -3.77 14.55
CA ASN A 117 -5.41 -2.94 15.39
C ASN A 117 -5.41 -3.35 16.89
N ASP A 118 -6.53 -3.88 17.37
CA ASP A 118 -6.67 -4.28 18.79
C ASP A 118 -6.23 -5.73 19.07
N VAL A 119 -5.98 -6.54 18.03
CA VAL A 119 -5.77 -8.00 18.14
C VAL A 119 -4.51 -8.50 17.43
N MET A 120 -3.93 -7.72 16.52
CA MET A 120 -2.67 -8.00 15.86
C MET A 120 -1.55 -7.30 16.61
N THR A 121 -0.59 -8.09 17.08
CA THR A 121 0.61 -7.52 17.71
C THR A 121 1.45 -6.79 16.67
N VAL A 122 2.26 -5.83 17.13
CA VAL A 122 3.21 -5.12 16.28
C VAL A 122 4.18 -6.10 15.60
N THR A 123 4.62 -7.14 16.31
CA THR A 123 5.47 -8.20 15.75
C THR A 123 4.79 -8.94 14.60
N GLU A 124 3.54 -9.37 14.78
CA GLU A 124 2.79 -10.04 13.72
C GLU A 124 2.58 -9.15 12.50
N LEU A 125 2.34 -7.85 12.69
CA LEU A 125 2.25 -6.88 11.60
C LEU A 125 3.58 -6.78 10.83
N ILE A 126 4.69 -6.66 11.56
CA ILE A 126 6.04 -6.57 10.98
C ILE A 126 6.36 -7.81 10.16
N ASP A 127 6.11 -8.99 10.73
CA ASP A 127 6.34 -10.28 10.08
C ASP A 127 5.42 -10.44 8.86
N LEU A 128 4.13 -10.08 8.99
CA LEU A 128 3.15 -10.12 7.91
C LEU A 128 3.57 -9.25 6.72
N VAL A 129 4.01 -8.01 6.96
CA VAL A 129 4.48 -7.14 5.86
C VAL A 129 5.75 -7.71 5.24
N SER A 130 6.66 -8.25 6.05
CA SER A 130 7.90 -8.89 5.56
C SER A 130 7.60 -10.12 4.69
N PHE A 131 6.55 -10.86 5.00
CA PHE A 131 6.05 -11.96 4.16
C PHE A 131 5.40 -11.47 2.86
N LEU A 132 4.64 -10.38 2.89
CA LEU A 132 3.92 -9.87 1.73
C LEU A 132 4.83 -9.19 0.70
N GLN A 133 5.80 -8.37 1.15
CA GLN A 133 6.59 -7.50 0.29
C GLN A 133 7.29 -8.21 -0.90
N PRO A 134 7.92 -9.39 -0.73
CA PRO A 134 8.60 -10.09 -1.83
C PRO A 134 7.68 -10.53 -2.97
N ASN A 135 6.37 -10.59 -2.73
CA ASN A 135 5.39 -10.99 -3.74
C ASN A 135 5.06 -9.87 -4.73
N TYR A 136 5.61 -8.66 -4.56
CA TYR A 136 5.35 -7.51 -5.43
C TYR A 136 6.54 -7.22 -6.33
N SER A 137 6.26 -7.01 -7.61
CA SER A 137 7.26 -6.61 -8.61
C SER A 137 6.79 -5.39 -9.39
N LEU A 138 7.75 -4.55 -9.82
CA LEU A 138 7.45 -3.40 -10.66
C LEU A 138 7.33 -3.85 -12.12
N LYS A 139 6.23 -3.52 -12.81
CA LYS A 139 6.11 -3.67 -14.25
C LYS A 139 7.17 -2.81 -14.94
N PRO A 140 8.01 -3.39 -15.82
CA PRO A 140 8.90 -2.59 -16.65
C PRO A 140 8.08 -1.57 -17.46
N TYR A 141 8.58 -0.33 -17.53
CA TYR A 141 7.95 0.70 -18.34
C TYR A 141 7.89 0.26 -19.80
N GLN A 142 6.67 0.14 -20.35
CA GLN A 142 6.46 -0.09 -21.77
C GLN A 142 6.35 1.28 -22.45
N GLN A 143 7.27 1.59 -23.36
CA GLN A 143 7.18 2.83 -24.12
C GLN A 143 5.90 2.86 -24.95
N THR A 144 5.19 3.98 -24.94
CA THR A 144 4.05 4.22 -25.82
C THR A 144 4.51 4.14 -27.27
N ARG A 145 3.97 3.19 -28.03
CA ARG A 145 4.15 3.13 -29.48
C ARG A 145 3.21 4.15 -30.10
N TYR A 146 3.75 5.28 -30.54
CA TYR A 146 2.98 6.26 -31.30
C TYR A 146 2.56 5.67 -32.65
N GLN A 147 1.28 5.80 -33.00
CA GLN A 147 0.85 5.54 -34.37
C GLN A 147 1.39 6.64 -35.27
N TYR A 148 2.12 6.24 -36.32
CA TYR A 148 2.61 7.16 -37.33
C TYR A 148 1.43 7.63 -38.19
N TYR A 149 1.10 8.91 -38.11
CA TYR A 149 0.12 9.54 -38.99
C TYR A 149 0.87 10.24 -40.14
N PRO A 150 0.92 9.65 -41.35
CA PRO A 150 1.48 10.34 -42.51
C PRO A 150 0.61 11.56 -42.84
N HIS A 151 1.27 12.69 -43.11
CA HIS A 151 0.66 13.92 -43.63
C HIS A 151 0.27 13.79 -45.09
#